data_AF-A0A967K3A4-F1
#
_entry.id   AF-A0A967K3A4-F1
#
_cell.length_a   1.000
_cell.length_b   1.000
_cell.length_c   1.000
_cell.angle_alpha   90.00
_cell.angle_beta   90.00
_cell.angle_gamma   90.00
#
_symmetry.space_group_name_H-M   'P 1'
#
loop_
_entity.id
_entity.type
_entity.pdbx_description
1 polymer ?
#
loop_
_entity_poly.entity_id
_entity_poly.type
_entity_poly.pdbx_seq_one_letter_code
_entity_poly.pdbx_strand_id
1 'polypeptide(L)'
;LAEEVADLGRSELRGVERHIELLFIHLIKLAVSPAVGPPNQWISEARAHAAQARRGFSPGMRQHIDIADLWREAVDEANDDLAGFGDPVIARDLPCPFELDDLLTRSFEPKAAMLAVQRVLPRREA
;
A
#
# COMPACT_ATOMS: atom_id res chain seq x y z
N LEU A 1 26.77 10.93 17.79
CA LEU A 1 26.54 9.47 17.96
C LEU A 1 25.10 9.16 18.35
N ALA A 2 24.57 9.59 19.51
CA ALA A 2 23.17 9.28 19.88
C ALA A 2 22.13 9.91 18.92
N GLU A 3 22.36 11.15 18.49
CA GLU A 3 21.51 11.85 17.50
C GLU A 3 21.50 11.15 16.14
N GLU A 4 22.68 10.81 15.62
CA GLU A 4 22.85 10.06 14.36
C GLU A 4 22.14 8.69 14.36
N VAL A 5 22.20 7.96 15.49
CA VAL A 5 21.46 6.69 15.64
C VAL A 5 19.95 6.91 15.66
N ALA A 6 19.48 7.95 16.34
CA ALA A 6 18.06 8.30 16.34
C ALA A 6 17.59 8.73 14.93
N ASP A 7 18.42 9.46 14.19
CA ASP A 7 18.14 9.93 12.83
C ASP A 7 18.05 8.78 11.85
N LEU A 8 19.00 7.84 11.93
CA LEU A 8 18.96 6.60 11.17
C LEU A 8 17.68 5.81 11.47
N GLY A 9 17.33 5.65 12.75
CA GLY A 9 16.08 4.98 13.15
C GLY A 9 14.83 5.61 12.54
N ARG A 10 14.75 6.95 12.52
CA ARG A 10 13.63 7.68 11.88
C ARG A 10 13.65 7.54 10.36
N SER A 11 14.83 7.46 9.74
CA SER A 11 14.97 7.25 8.31
C SER A 11 14.50 5.86 7.88
N GLU A 12 14.90 4.81 8.63
CA GLU A 12 14.48 3.44 8.36
C GLU A 12 12.96 3.27 8.55
N LEU A 13 12.38 3.87 9.60
CA LEU A 13 10.93 3.87 9.82
C LEU A 13 10.18 4.49 8.63
N ARG A 14 10.58 5.70 8.21
CA ARG A 14 9.98 6.38 7.05
C ARG A 14 10.14 5.56 5.76
N GLY A 15 11.26 4.86 5.60
CA GLY A 15 11.48 3.96 4.47
C GLY A 15 10.49 2.80 4.43
N VAL A 16 10.19 2.22 5.60
CA VAL A 16 9.17 1.17 5.73
C VAL A 16 7.77 1.71 5.44
N GLU A 17 7.41 2.84 6.04
CA GLU A 17 6.12 3.53 5.82
C GLU A 17 5.89 3.83 4.34
N ARG A 18 6.89 4.44 3.68
CA ARG A 18 6.79 4.74 2.24
C ARG A 18 6.62 3.50 1.37
N HIS A 19 7.26 2.39 1.72
CA HIS A 19 7.06 1.14 0.98
C HIS A 19 5.68 0.53 1.22
N ILE A 20 5.07 0.72 2.39
CA ILE A 20 3.69 0.33 2.67
C ILE A 20 2.71 1.20 1.87
N GLU A 21 2.88 2.52 1.85
CA GLU A 21 2.08 3.44 1.03
C GLU A 21 2.14 3.06 -0.45
N LEU A 22 3.35 2.89 -0.99
CA LEU A 22 3.55 2.51 -2.40
C LEU A 22 2.90 1.16 -2.71
N LEU A 23 2.97 0.20 -1.79
CA LEU A 23 2.24 -1.05 -1.92
C LEU A 23 0.74 -0.80 -2.04
N PHE A 24 0.16 -0.01 -1.14
CA PHE A 24 -1.27 0.33 -1.18
C PHE A 24 -1.68 1.04 -2.48
N ILE A 25 -0.90 2.02 -2.94
CA ILE A 25 -1.16 2.73 -4.21
C ILE A 25 -1.27 1.76 -5.37
N HIS A 26 -0.33 0.82 -5.49
CA HIS A 26 -0.38 -0.19 -6.56
C HIS A 26 -1.57 -1.14 -6.39
N LEU A 27 -1.91 -1.56 -5.17
CA LEU A 27 -3.09 -2.40 -4.92
C LEU A 27 -4.40 -1.70 -5.29
N ILE A 28 -4.52 -0.41 -5.00
CA ILE A 28 -5.67 0.41 -5.38
C ILE A 28 -5.78 0.52 -6.89
N LYS A 29 -4.69 0.89 -7.57
CA LYS A 29 -4.64 0.99 -9.04
C LYS A 29 -4.99 -0.34 -9.71
N LEU A 30 -4.45 -1.45 -9.18
CA LEU A 30 -4.79 -2.81 -9.62
C LEU A 30 -6.28 -3.14 -9.41
N ALA A 31 -6.88 -2.69 -8.31
CA ALA A 31 -8.27 -3.00 -7.97
C ALA A 31 -9.28 -2.27 -8.86
N VAL A 32 -8.95 -1.07 -9.35
CA VAL A 32 -9.85 -0.22 -10.14
C VAL A 32 -9.62 -0.28 -11.64
N SER A 33 -8.40 -0.62 -12.07
CA SER A 33 -8.01 -0.52 -13.48
C SER A 33 -8.91 -1.38 -14.36
N PRO A 34 -9.50 -0.80 -15.43
CA PRO A 34 -10.40 -1.48 -16.34
C PRO A 34 -9.68 -2.35 -17.38
N ALA A 35 -8.34 -2.43 -17.33
CA ALA A 35 -7.55 -3.17 -18.31
C ALA A 35 -7.91 -4.67 -18.33
N VAL A 36 -7.86 -5.29 -19.52
CA VAL A 36 -8.12 -6.73 -19.78
C VAL A 36 -7.17 -7.68 -19.00
N GLY A 37 -6.25 -7.10 -18.24
CA GLY A 37 -5.66 -7.67 -17.05
C GLY A 37 -4.87 -6.55 -16.34
N PRO A 38 -4.68 -6.63 -15.01
CA PRO A 38 -3.76 -5.73 -14.33
C PRO A 38 -2.39 -5.76 -15.04
N PRO A 39 -1.75 -4.61 -15.32
CA PRO A 39 -0.41 -4.61 -15.91
C PRO A 39 0.50 -5.50 -15.05
N ASN A 40 1.12 -6.52 -15.65
CA ASN A 40 2.05 -7.42 -14.95
C ASN A 40 3.14 -6.65 -14.18
N GLN A 41 3.46 -5.43 -14.65
CA GLN A 41 4.34 -4.49 -14.00
C GLN A 41 3.87 -4.08 -12.60
N TRP A 42 2.62 -3.64 -12.43
CA TRP A 42 2.12 -3.18 -11.12
C TRP A 42 2.04 -4.31 -10.08
N ILE A 43 1.77 -5.54 -10.51
CA ILE A 43 1.86 -6.73 -9.64
C ILE A 43 3.30 -6.93 -9.16
N SER A 44 4.27 -6.77 -10.07
CA SER A 44 5.69 -6.87 -9.74
C SER A 44 6.14 -5.77 -8.78
N GLU A 45 5.69 -4.53 -8.99
CA GLU A 45 5.99 -3.37 -8.14
C GLU A 45 5.37 -3.53 -6.74
N ALA A 46 4.10 -3.92 -6.64
CA ALA A 46 3.46 -4.25 -5.37
C ALA A 46 4.25 -5.34 -4.60
N ARG A 47 4.66 -6.40 -5.29
CA ARG A 47 5.48 -7.47 -4.67
C ARG A 47 6.83 -6.94 -4.19
N ALA A 48 7.47 -6.07 -4.96
CA ALA A 48 8.74 -5.46 -4.60
C ALA A 48 8.60 -4.58 -3.35
N HIS A 49 7.59 -3.72 -3.29
CA HIS A 49 7.34 -2.86 -2.14
C HIS A 49 7.03 -3.64 -0.87
N ALA A 50 6.17 -4.67 -0.94
CA ALA A 50 5.95 -5.57 0.20
C ALA A 50 7.24 -6.24 0.69
N ALA A 51 8.12 -6.65 -0.24
CA ALA A 51 9.39 -7.26 0.10
C ALA A 51 10.38 -6.28 0.76
N GLN A 52 10.40 -5.02 0.32
CA GLN A 52 11.26 -3.99 0.90
C GLN A 52 10.76 -3.53 2.28
N ALA A 53 9.45 -3.31 2.44
CA ALA A 53 8.85 -3.03 3.74
C ALA A 53 9.19 -4.15 4.75
N ARG A 54 9.01 -5.42 4.37
CA ARG A 54 9.36 -6.57 5.22
C ARG A 54 10.85 -6.63 5.57
N ARG A 55 11.75 -6.23 4.67
CA ARG A 55 13.19 -6.26 4.90
C ARG A 55 13.66 -5.13 5.84
N GLY A 56 13.09 -3.93 5.69
CA GLY A 56 13.41 -2.79 6.54
C GLY A 56 12.73 -2.84 7.91
N PHE A 57 11.63 -3.58 8.03
CA PHE A 57 10.87 -3.67 9.27
C PHE A 57 11.63 -4.35 10.40
N SER A 58 11.56 -3.76 11.59
CA SER A 58 11.94 -4.38 12.85
C SER A 58 10.76 -4.38 13.83
N PRO A 59 10.66 -5.34 14.78
CA PRO A 59 9.50 -5.44 15.68
C PRO A 59 9.19 -4.15 16.46
N GLY A 60 10.21 -3.36 16.84
CA GLY A 60 10.05 -2.11 17.57
C GLY A 60 9.40 -0.98 16.76
N MET A 61 9.41 -1.06 15.44
CA MET A 61 8.74 -0.07 14.57
C MET A 61 7.22 -0.16 14.63
N ARG A 62 6.66 -1.33 15.01
CA ARG A 62 5.21 -1.57 14.95
C ARG A 62 4.37 -0.51 15.64
N GLN A 63 4.79 -0.07 16.82
CA GLN A 63 4.06 0.92 17.61
C GLN A 63 4.07 2.34 17.01
N HIS A 64 4.88 2.54 15.96
CA HIS A 64 5.06 3.83 15.29
C HIS A 64 4.43 3.86 13.89
N ILE A 65 3.96 2.72 13.38
CA ILE A 65 3.33 2.63 12.06
C ILE A 65 1.81 2.70 12.24
N ASP A 66 1.19 3.76 11.74
CA ASP A 66 -0.27 3.88 11.63
C ASP A 66 -0.74 3.39 10.27
N ILE A 67 -1.15 2.11 10.20
CA ILE A 67 -1.57 1.49 8.95
C ILE A 67 -2.81 2.16 8.32
N ALA A 68 -3.67 2.75 9.14
CA ALA A 68 -4.89 3.39 8.67
C ALA A 68 -4.58 4.77 8.07
N ASP A 69 -3.58 5.48 8.61
CA ASP A 69 -3.09 6.73 8.05
C ASP A 69 -2.38 6.53 6.72
N LEU A 70 -1.44 5.58 6.65
CA LEU A 70 -0.76 5.23 5.40
C LEU A 70 -1.74 4.79 4.31
N TRP A 71 -2.83 4.12 4.68
CA TRP A 71 -3.90 3.76 3.75
C TRP A 71 -4.63 5.00 3.21
N ARG A 72 -4.99 5.98 4.06
CA ARG A 72 -5.64 7.22 3.62
C ARG A 72 -4.75 8.01 2.68
N GLU A 73 -3.48 8.17 3.02
CA GLU A 73 -2.49 8.85 2.17
C GLU A 73 -2.33 8.14 0.82
N ALA A 74 -2.26 6.82 0.83
CA ALA A 74 -2.21 6.02 -0.40
C ALA A 74 -3.47 6.13 -1.26
N VAL A 75 -4.67 6.23 -0.66
CA VAL A 75 -5.92 6.48 -1.39
C VAL A 75 -5.89 7.84 -2.07
N ASP A 76 -5.38 8.86 -1.40
CA ASP A 76 -5.25 10.20 -1.96
C ASP A 76 -4.27 10.23 -3.15
N GLU A 77 -3.05 9.69 -2.98
CA GLU A 77 -2.04 9.63 -4.04
C GLU A 77 -2.51 8.75 -5.22
N ALA A 78 -3.13 7.60 -4.95
CA ALA A 78 -3.67 6.74 -6.01
C ALA A 78 -4.80 7.41 -6.79
N ASN A 79 -5.67 8.18 -6.12
CA ASN A 79 -6.75 8.91 -6.79
C ASN A 79 -6.21 10.02 -7.71
N ASP A 80 -5.15 10.71 -7.30
CA ASP A 80 -4.50 11.73 -8.13
C ASP A 80 -3.87 11.10 -9.38
N ASP A 81 -3.19 9.96 -9.24
CA ASP A 81 -2.67 9.15 -10.34
C ASP A 81 -3.79 8.72 -11.31
N LEU A 82 -4.86 8.12 -10.79
CA LEU A 82 -5.99 7.61 -11.58
C LEU A 82 -6.70 8.75 -12.33
N ALA A 83 -6.96 9.87 -11.66
CA ALA A 83 -7.55 11.04 -12.28
C ALA A 83 -6.68 11.58 -13.42
N GLY A 84 -5.35 11.55 -13.27
CA GLY A 84 -4.39 11.94 -14.31
C GLY A 84 -4.50 11.11 -15.59
N PHE A 85 -4.92 9.84 -15.50
CA PHE A 85 -5.15 8.94 -16.63
C PHE A 85 -6.63 8.87 -17.08
N GLY A 86 -7.53 9.58 -16.40
CA GLY A 86 -8.98 9.52 -16.67
C GLY A 86 -9.65 8.24 -16.18
N ASP A 87 -9.00 7.49 -15.29
CA ASP A 87 -9.53 6.26 -14.68
C ASP A 87 -10.48 6.59 -13.50
N PRO A 88 -11.37 5.65 -13.12
CA PRO A 88 -12.24 5.83 -11.96
C PRO A 88 -11.45 5.94 -10.65
N VAL A 89 -11.77 6.96 -9.84
CA VAL A 89 -11.27 7.14 -8.48
C VAL A 89 -12.11 6.38 -7.44
N ILE A 90 -11.57 6.19 -6.24
CA ILE A 90 -12.24 5.52 -5.11
C ILE A 90 -12.58 6.50 -3.99
N ALA A 91 -13.52 6.14 -3.13
CA ALA A 91 -13.91 6.96 -1.99
C ALA A 91 -12.75 7.10 -0.98
N ARG A 92 -12.51 8.32 -0.49
CA ARG A 92 -11.38 8.65 0.39
C ARG A 92 -11.55 8.14 1.83
N ASP A 93 -12.78 7.84 2.23
CA ASP A 93 -13.15 7.35 3.56
C ASP A 93 -13.18 5.81 3.67
N LEU A 94 -12.67 5.10 2.66
CA LEU A 94 -12.60 3.64 2.69
C LEU A 94 -11.71 3.15 3.84
N PRO A 95 -12.19 2.22 4.68
CA PRO A 95 -11.36 1.66 5.74
C PRO A 95 -10.22 0.80 5.14
N CYS A 96 -9.06 0.82 5.79
CA CYS A 96 -7.95 -0.05 5.42
C CYS A 96 -8.38 -1.52 5.56
N PRO A 97 -8.25 -2.36 4.51
CA PRO A 97 -8.66 -3.76 4.58
C PRO A 97 -7.56 -4.70 5.12
N PHE A 98 -6.47 -4.16 5.66
CA PHE A 98 -5.28 -4.90 6.06
C PHE A 98 -4.82 -4.57 7.46
N GLU A 99 -4.30 -5.58 8.14
CA GLU A 99 -3.38 -5.41 9.26
C GLU A 99 -1.93 -5.34 8.75
N LEU A 100 -1.03 -4.77 9.55
CA LEU A 100 0.39 -4.69 9.19
C LEU A 100 1.00 -6.07 8.87
N ASP A 101 0.60 -7.11 9.59
CA ASP A 101 1.12 -8.47 9.39
C ASP A 101 0.68 -9.11 8.07
N ASP A 102 -0.48 -8.69 7.53
CA ASP A 102 -0.94 -9.16 6.21
C ASP A 102 0.03 -8.74 5.11
N LEU A 103 0.69 -7.59 5.27
CA LEU A 103 1.60 -7.00 4.30
C LEU A 103 3.05 -7.50 4.48
N LEU A 104 3.47 -7.70 5.73
CA LEU A 104 4.84 -8.06 6.07
C LEU A 104 5.11 -9.58 6.02
N THR A 105 4.10 -10.39 5.72
CA THR A 105 4.29 -11.84 5.59
C THR A 105 5.20 -12.21 4.41
N ARG A 106 5.95 -13.32 4.55
CA ARG A 106 6.79 -13.87 3.45
C ARG A 106 5.96 -14.43 2.30
N SER A 107 4.73 -14.84 2.58
CA SER A 107 3.79 -15.41 1.62
C SER A 107 2.88 -14.36 0.97
N PHE A 108 3.27 -13.08 0.99
CA PHE A 108 2.45 -12.00 0.45
C PHE A 108 2.14 -12.24 -1.04
N GLU A 109 0.87 -12.13 -1.40
CA GLU A 109 0.37 -12.38 -2.76
C GLU A 109 -0.43 -11.15 -3.25
N PRO A 110 0.11 -10.36 -4.19
CA PRO A 110 -0.50 -9.11 -4.63
C PRO A 110 -1.90 -9.25 -5.22
N LYS A 111 -2.22 -10.35 -5.92
CA LYS A 111 -3.57 -10.53 -6.49
C LYS A 111 -4.58 -10.81 -5.39
N ALA A 112 -4.24 -11.63 -4.39
CA ALA A 112 -5.09 -11.85 -3.22
C ALA A 112 -5.31 -10.56 -2.42
N ALA A 113 -4.25 -9.74 -2.26
CA ALA A 113 -4.36 -8.43 -1.62
C ALA A 113 -5.23 -7.45 -2.44
N MET A 114 -5.06 -7.40 -3.76
CA MET A 114 -5.92 -6.61 -4.66
C MET A 114 -7.40 -7.04 -4.53
N LEU A 115 -7.69 -8.35 -4.44
CA LEU A 115 -9.05 -8.84 -4.20
C LEU A 115 -9.60 -8.41 -2.83
N ALA A 116 -8.74 -8.20 -1.82
CA ALA A 116 -9.16 -7.62 -0.54
C ALA A 116 -9.57 -6.15 -0.69
N VAL A 117 -8.82 -5.36 -1.46
CA VAL A 117 -9.20 -3.99 -1.80
C VAL A 117 -10.54 -3.97 -2.56
N GLN A 118 -10.70 -4.82 -3.57
CA GLN A 118 -11.97 -4.89 -4.33
C GLN A 118 -13.18 -5.24 -3.46
N ARG A 119 -13.00 -5.99 -2.36
CA ARG A 119 -14.09 -6.33 -1.43
C ARG A 119 -14.60 -5.15 -0.61
N VAL A 120 -13.77 -4.13 -0.38
CA VAL A 120 -14.17 -2.92 0.34
C VAL A 120 -14.66 -1.81 -0.59
N LEU A 121 -14.40 -1.91 -1.89
CA LEU A 121 -14.97 -0.99 -2.86
C LEU A 121 -16.50 -1.17 -2.92
N PRO A 122 -17.26 -0.07 -3.05
CA PRO A 122 -18.70 -0.17 -3.29
C PRO A 122 -18.95 -0.97 -4.58
N ARG A 123 -19.94 -1.87 -4.55
CA ARG A 123 -20.34 -2.59 -5.76
C ARG A 123 -20.76 -1.57 -6.80
N ARG A 124 -20.20 -1.67 -8.01
CA ARG A 124 -20.71 -0.89 -9.14
C ARG A 124 -22.15 -1.35 -9.38
N GLU A 125 -23.12 -0.47 -9.15
CA GLU A 125 -24.48 -0.71 -9.63
C GLU A 125 -24.41 -0.74 -11.17
N ALA A 126 -24.97 -1.80 -11.75
CA ALA A 126 -24.93 -2.09 -13.19
C ALA A 126 -25.90 -1.19 -13.98
#